data_AF-A0ABD7SQZ8-F1
#
_entry.id   AF-A0ABD7SQZ8-F1
#
_cell.length_a   1.000
_cell.length_b   1.000
_cell.length_c   1.000
_cell.angle_alpha   90.00
_cell.angle_beta   90.00
_cell.angle_gamma   90.00
#
_symmetry.space_group_name_H-M   'P 1'
#
loop_
_entity.id
_entity.type
_entity.pdbx_description
1 polymer ?
#
loop_
_entity_poly.entity_id
_entity_poly.type
_entity_poly.pdbx_seq_one_letter_code
_entity_poly.pdbx_strand_id
1 'polypeptide(L)'
;MGKKISEVQEERNRLTNEKIKAFVNAEMKRNNVTLKIVAQRLTEMGRPLSVQSLKNAISRGNHKTVWFMDLMQAITGSELVFRDTTTTSNRNHNE
;
A
#
# COMPACT_ATOMS: atom_id res chain seq x y z
N MET A 1 -7.73 0.86 -28.98
CA MET A 1 -6.68 1.91 -28.97
C MET A 1 -6.57 2.46 -27.55
N GLY A 2 -5.42 2.34 -26.90
CA GLY A 2 -5.22 2.97 -25.58
C GLY A 2 -5.14 4.49 -25.74
N LYS A 3 -5.87 5.26 -24.92
CA LYS A 3 -5.77 6.73 -24.91
C LYS A 3 -4.33 7.11 -24.58
N LYS A 4 -3.67 7.84 -25.47
CA LYS A 4 -2.33 8.42 -25.22
C LYS A 4 -2.48 9.45 -24.10
N ILE A 5 -1.81 9.21 -22.98
CA ILE A 5 -1.72 10.16 -21.88
C ILE A 5 -0.82 11.33 -22.30
N SER A 6 -1.04 12.53 -21.75
CA SER A 6 -0.21 13.68 -22.07
C SER A 6 1.19 13.54 -21.48
N GLU A 7 2.19 14.20 -22.07
CA GLU A 7 3.58 14.20 -21.57
C GLU A 7 3.66 14.67 -20.10
N VAL A 8 2.84 15.67 -19.73
CA VAL A 8 2.70 16.14 -18.34
C VAL A 8 2.19 15.03 -17.41
N GLN A 9 1.21 14.25 -17.87
CA GLN A 9 0.66 13.14 -17.10
C GLN A 9 1.68 12.00 -16.95
N GLU A 10 2.45 11.72 -17.99
CA GLU A 10 3.53 10.72 -17.97
C GLU A 10 4.62 11.08 -16.96
N GLU A 11 5.11 12.33 -16.99
CA GLU A 11 6.14 12.78 -16.05
C GLU A 11 5.62 12.80 -14.61
N ARG A 12 4.37 13.26 -14.40
CA ARG A 12 3.73 13.21 -13.08
C ARG A 12 3.63 11.78 -12.56
N ASN A 13 3.26 10.82 -13.42
CA ASN A 13 3.19 9.41 -13.05
C ASN A 13 4.59 8.87 -12.71
N ARG A 14 5.62 9.21 -13.49
CA ARG A 14 7.00 8.81 -13.23
C ARG A 14 7.48 9.29 -11.85
N LEU A 15 7.30 10.58 -11.54
CA LEU A 15 7.71 11.16 -10.26
C LEU A 15 6.94 10.55 -9.08
N THR A 16 5.64 10.29 -9.27
CA THR A 16 4.81 9.65 -8.24
C THR A 16 5.26 8.22 -7.97
N ASN A 17 5.60 7.46 -9.02
CA ASN A 17 6.08 6.09 -8.90
C ASN A 17 7.41 6.00 -8.14
N GLU A 18 8.36 6.89 -8.42
CA GLU A 18 9.63 6.93 -7.68
C GLU A 18 9.41 7.25 -6.18
N LYS A 19 8.50 8.18 -5.86
CA LYS A 19 8.13 8.48 -4.46
C LYS A 19 7.52 7.27 -3.75
N ILE A 20 6.60 6.56 -4.40
CA ILE A 20 5.97 5.36 -3.81
C ILE A 20 7.01 4.26 -3.59
N LYS A 21 7.87 4.00 -4.57
CA LYS A 21 8.94 3.01 -4.46
C LYS A 21 9.88 3.33 -3.30
N ALA A 22 10.32 4.58 -3.18
CA ALA A 22 11.16 5.03 -2.07
C ALA A 22 10.45 4.83 -0.71
N PHE A 23 9.16 5.17 -0.65
CA PHE A 23 8.34 5.01 0.55
C PHE A 23 8.19 3.53 0.96
N VAL A 24 7.81 2.65 0.04
CA VAL A 24 7.65 1.21 0.29
C VAL A 24 8.95 0.58 0.79
N ASN A 25 10.07 0.90 0.13
CA ASN A 25 11.38 0.37 0.53
C ASN A 25 11.79 0.87 1.93
N ALA A 26 11.49 2.13 2.25
CA ALA A 26 11.76 2.69 3.56
C ALA A 26 10.90 2.03 4.65
N GLU A 27 9.61 1.80 4.39
CA GLU A 27 8.71 1.09 5.32
C GLU A 27 9.14 -0.35 5.54
N MET A 28 9.51 -1.07 4.47
CA MET A 28 10.04 -2.43 4.60
C MET A 28 11.29 -2.47 5.48
N LYS A 29 12.20 -1.51 5.31
CA LYS A 29 13.40 -1.39 6.12
C LYS A 29 13.07 -1.04 7.58
N ARG A 30 12.12 -0.11 7.81
CA ARG A 30 11.66 0.27 9.16
C ARG A 30 11.07 -0.91 9.93
N ASN A 31 10.30 -1.76 9.25
CA ASN A 31 9.63 -2.92 9.85
C ASN A 31 10.46 -4.21 9.79
N ASN A 32 11.70 -4.15 9.28
CA ASN A 32 12.60 -5.30 9.12
C ASN A 32 11.97 -6.49 8.36
N VAL A 33 11.21 -6.21 7.31
CA VAL A 33 10.55 -7.23 6.49
C VAL A 33 11.18 -7.35 5.11
N THR A 34 11.27 -8.57 4.61
CA THR A 34 11.78 -8.85 3.26
C THR A 34 10.64 -8.89 2.25
N LEU A 35 10.98 -8.72 0.96
CA LEU A 35 10.05 -8.86 -0.16
C LEU A 35 9.31 -10.21 -0.14
N LYS A 36 10.00 -11.28 0.32
CA LYS A 36 9.42 -12.62 0.47
C LYS A 36 8.32 -12.65 1.53
N ILE A 37 8.58 -12.06 2.70
CA ILE A 37 7.62 -11.97 3.80
C ILE A 37 6.39 -11.15 3.39
N VAL A 38 6.60 -10.03 2.71
CA VAL A 38 5.51 -9.16 2.24
C VAL A 38 4.64 -9.91 1.21
N ALA A 39 5.24 -10.61 0.24
CA ALA A 39 4.49 -11.40 -0.73
C ALA A 39 3.67 -12.53 -0.07
N GLN A 40 4.24 -13.19 0.93
CA GLN A 40 3.54 -14.21 1.72
C GLN A 40 2.32 -13.60 2.44
N ARG A 41 2.52 -12.52 3.21
CA ARG A 41 1.44 -11.86 3.96
C ARG A 41 0.32 -11.35 3.05
N LEU A 42 0.67 -10.81 1.89
CA LEU A 42 -0.31 -10.42 0.88
C LEU A 42 -1.11 -11.60 0.35
N THR A 43 -0.47 -12.75 0.16
CA THR A 43 -1.15 -13.98 -0.24
C THR A 43 -2.13 -14.44 0.85
N GLU A 44 -1.73 -14.37 2.12
CA GLU A 44 -2.59 -14.64 3.28
C GLU A 44 -3.79 -13.68 3.36
N MET A 45 -3.61 -12.42 2.93
CA MET A 45 -4.69 -11.42 2.80
C MET A 45 -5.57 -11.60 1.55
N GLY A 46 -5.46 -12.73 0.83
CA GLY A 46 -6.27 -13.02 -0.36
C GLY A 46 -5.75 -12.39 -1.66
N ARG A 47 -4.49 -11.90 -1.67
CA ARG A 47 -3.81 -11.39 -2.87
C ARG A 47 -2.63 -12.29 -3.26
N PRO A 48 -2.87 -13.39 -3.97
CA PRO A 48 -1.81 -14.31 -4.36
C PRO A 48 -0.83 -13.63 -5.31
N LEU A 49 0.39 -13.40 -4.83
CA LEU A 49 1.44 -12.69 -5.56
C LEU A 49 2.77 -13.41 -5.37
N SER A 50 3.47 -13.66 -6.49
CA SER A 50 4.86 -14.09 -6.42
C SER A 50 5.76 -12.93 -6.00
N VAL A 51 6.93 -13.24 -5.43
CA VAL A 51 7.96 -12.24 -5.09
C VAL A 51 8.38 -11.44 -6.33
N GLN A 52 8.48 -12.10 -7.49
CA GLN A 52 8.83 -11.43 -8.74
C GLN A 52 7.72 -10.49 -9.22
N SER A 53 6.46 -10.91 -9.10
CA SER A 53 5.30 -10.07 -9.42
C SER A 53 5.23 -8.84 -8.51
N LEU A 54 5.50 -9.02 -7.21
CA LEU A 54 5.56 -7.94 -6.23
C LEU A 54 6.70 -6.95 -6.55
N LYS A 55 7.91 -7.47 -6.82
CA LYS A 55 9.06 -6.64 -7.24
C LYS A 55 8.74 -5.83 -8.50
N ASN A 56 8.12 -6.47 -9.49
CA ASN A 56 7.71 -5.80 -10.73
C ASN A 56 6.62 -4.74 -10.48
N ALA A 57 5.66 -5.01 -9.60
CA ALA A 57 4.63 -4.06 -9.22
C ALA A 57 5.22 -2.82 -8.54
N ILE A 58 6.14 -3.01 -7.59
CA ILE A 58 6.87 -1.92 -6.91
C ILE A 58 7.70 -1.13 -7.93
N SER A 59 8.43 -1.82 -8.81
CA SER A 59 9.33 -1.17 -9.77
C SER A 59 8.61 -0.43 -10.90
N ARG A 60 7.43 -0.88 -11.31
CA ARG A 60 6.69 -0.29 -12.45
C ARG A 60 5.62 0.71 -12.04
N GLY A 61 5.43 0.95 -10.74
CA GLY A 61 4.42 1.89 -10.29
C GLY A 61 2.98 1.40 -10.46
N ASN A 62 2.77 0.13 -10.79
CA ASN A 62 1.46 -0.38 -11.19
C ASN A 62 0.62 -0.80 -9.97
N HIS A 63 0.64 0.03 -8.92
CA HIS A 63 -0.13 -0.18 -7.71
C HIS A 63 -1.49 0.50 -7.91
N LYS A 64 -2.53 -0.29 -8.16
CA LYS A 64 -3.90 0.23 -8.03
C LYS A 64 -4.07 0.65 -6.56
N THR A 65 -4.58 1.86 -6.31
CA THR A 65 -4.71 2.47 -4.97
C THR A 65 -5.31 1.52 -3.93
N VAL A 66 -6.24 0.66 -4.36
CA VAL A 66 -6.87 -0.40 -3.54
C VAL A 66 -5.92 -1.46 -2.97
N TRP A 67 -4.72 -1.64 -3.52
CA TRP A 67 -3.73 -2.58 -2.99
C TRP A 67 -2.60 -1.89 -2.20
N PHE A 68 -2.48 -0.56 -2.26
CA PHE A 68 -1.46 0.15 -1.48
C PHE A 68 -1.69 -0.04 0.03
N MET A 69 -2.94 -0.02 0.47
CA MET A 69 -3.29 -0.23 1.88
C MET A 69 -2.93 -1.64 2.37
N ASP A 70 -3.29 -2.68 1.60
CA ASP A 70 -2.93 -4.05 1.98
C ASP A 70 -1.41 -4.27 1.92
N LEU A 71 -0.70 -3.60 1.01
CA LEU A 71 0.77 -3.60 0.97
C LEU A 71 1.35 -2.98 2.25
N MET A 72 0.81 -1.86 2.71
CA MET A 72 1.25 -1.24 3.96
C MET A 72 0.96 -2.13 5.17
N GLN A 73 -0.25 -2.69 5.25
CA GLN A 73 -0.61 -3.65 6.30
C GLN A 73 0.30 -4.89 6.28
N ALA A 74 0.63 -5.43 5.11
CA ALA A 74 1.56 -6.54 4.98
C ALA A 74 2.99 -6.17 5.43
N ILE A 75 3.40 -4.91 5.27
CA ILE A 75 4.71 -4.43 5.72
C ILE A 75 4.72 -4.21 7.24
N THR A 76 3.72 -3.50 7.78
CA THR A 76 3.65 -3.15 9.21
C THR A 76 3.23 -4.33 10.09
N GLY A 77 2.60 -5.36 9.51
CA GLY A 77 2.09 -6.52 10.25
C GLY A 77 0.96 -6.18 11.23
N SER A 78 0.37 -4.98 11.11
CA SER A 78 -0.71 -4.48 11.95
C SER A 78 -1.85 -4.03 11.05
N GLU A 79 -3.09 -4.33 11.44
CA GLU A 79 -4.26 -3.70 10.82
C GLU A 79 -4.08 -2.18 10.88
N LEU A 80 -4.15 -1.52 9.72
CA LEU A 80 -4.26 -0.07 9.67
C LEU A 80 -5.68 0.29 10.13
N VAL A 81 -5.87 0.32 11.44
CA VAL A 81 -7.12 0.75 12.06
C VAL A 81 -7.22 2.27 11.88
N PHE A 82 -8.00 2.71 10.90
CA PHE A 82 -8.49 4.09 10.92
C PHE A 82 -9.43 4.20 12.13
N ARG A 83 -8.97 4.87 13.19
CA ARG A 83 -9.86 5.21 14.30
C ARG A 83 -10.93 6.14 13.77
N ASP A 84 -12.15 5.63 13.62
CA ASP A 84 -13.32 6.48 13.46
C ASP A 84 -13.43 7.38 14.70
N THR A 85 -13.27 8.68 14.50
CA THR A 85 -13.40 9.70 15.55
C THR A 85 -14.85 9.92 16.00
N THR A 86 -15.81 9.17 15.43
CA THR A 86 -17.24 9.34 15.70
C THR A 86 -17.74 8.57 16.92
N THR A 87 -16.96 7.64 17.48
CA THR A 87 -17.38 6.85 18.65
C THR A 87 -16.84 7.44 19.96
N THR A 88 -17.19 8.70 20.27
CA THR A 88 -17.14 9.22 21.64
C THR A 88 -18.23 10.27 21.81
N SER A 89 -19.49 9.84 21.81
CA SER A 89 -20.57 10.55 22.50
C SER A 89 -21.73 9.59 22.77
N ASN A 90 -21.56 8.72 23.76
CA ASN A 90 -22.70 8.27 24.57
C ASN A 90 -22.18 7.79 25.93
N ARG A 91 -21.85 8.76 26.79
CA ARG A 91 -21.79 8.52 28.23
C ARG A 91 -22.63 9.61 28.89
N ASN A 92 -23.62 9.12 29.63
CA ASN A 92 -24.33 9.78 30.73
C ASN A 92 -25.49 10.68 30.30
N HIS A 93 -26.70 10.15 30.40
CA HIS A 93 -27.74 10.71 31.29
C HIS A 93 -28.74 9.60 31.61
N ASN A 94 -28.62 9.04 32.81
CA ASN A 94 -29.69 8.30 33.45
C ASN A 94 -29.52 8.47 34.97
N GLU A 95 -29.99 9.61 35.47
CA GLU A 95 -30.46 9.82 36.84
C GLU A 95 -31.65 10.79 36.79
#